data_AF-A0A7C9RBV1-F1
#
_entry.id   AF-A0A7C9RBV1-F1
#
_cell.length_a   1.000
_cell.length_b   1.000
_cell.length_c   1.000
_cell.angle_alpha   90.00
_cell.angle_beta   90.00
_cell.angle_gamma   90.00
#
_symmetry.space_group_name_H-M   'P 1'
#
loop_
_entity.id
_entity.type
_entity.pdbx_description
1 polymer ?
#
loop_
_entity_poly.entity_id
_entity_poly.type
_entity_poly.pdbx_seq_one_letter_code
_entity_poly.pdbx_strand_id
1 'polypeptide(L)'
;MARPRKPTATLELKGAFKKDPARGKARANEPKVDAPVGAPPNCMPQEASTLWNELATHGTWLTGADRLLLEIACRLFADFRSGILDGGGISKLITALSKLGFSPTDRSKVGAPGGKEPEDDPFAEFK
;
A
#
# COMPACT_ATOMS: atom_id res chain seq x y z
N MET A 1 -2.94 23.20 5.61
CA MET A 1 -2.42 22.25 4.61
C MET A 1 -3.54 21.84 3.67
N ALA A 2 -3.28 21.75 2.35
CA ALA A 2 -4.25 21.25 1.40
C ALA A 2 -4.63 19.80 1.72
N ARG A 3 -5.92 19.45 1.60
CA ARG A 3 -6.42 18.10 1.92
C ARG A 3 -5.74 17.07 0.99
N PRO A 4 -5.22 15.94 1.53
CA PRO A 4 -4.64 14.88 0.71
C PRO A 4 -5.59 14.43 -0.40
N ARG A 5 -5.06 14.16 -1.59
CA ARG A 5 -5.87 13.66 -2.70
C ARG A 5 -6.45 12.30 -2.31
N LYS A 6 -7.73 12.10 -2.60
CA LYS A 6 -8.39 10.80 -2.45
C LYS A 6 -7.96 9.88 -3.60
N PRO A 7 -7.74 8.58 -3.34
CA PRO A 7 -7.46 7.59 -4.37
C PRO A 7 -8.56 7.54 -5.44
N THR A 8 -8.17 7.20 -6.67
CA THR A 8 -9.06 7.13 -7.83
C THR A 8 -10.18 6.12 -7.64
N ALA A 9 -9.86 4.91 -7.14
CA ALA A 9 -10.86 3.88 -6.82
C ALA A 9 -11.92 4.38 -5.82
N THR A 10 -11.51 5.11 -4.78
CA THR A 10 -12.45 5.69 -3.79
C THR A 10 -13.33 6.78 -4.40
N LEU A 11 -12.83 7.54 -5.37
CA LEU A 11 -13.60 8.57 -6.07
C LEU A 11 -14.63 7.95 -7.02
N GLU A 12 -14.24 6.88 -7.71
CA GLU A 12 -15.11 6.11 -8.60
C GLU A 12 -16.28 5.49 -7.84
N LEU A 13 -16.00 4.76 -6.75
CA LEU A 13 -17.01 4.18 -5.87
C LEU A 13 -18.01 5.21 -5.32
N LYS A 14 -17.57 6.46 -5.12
CA LYS A 14 -18.42 7.56 -4.63
C LYS A 14 -19.17 8.30 -5.74
N GLY A 15 -19.11 7.83 -6.99
CA GLY A 15 -19.73 8.48 -8.14
C GLY A 15 -19.12 9.85 -8.46
N ALA A 16 -17.91 10.16 -7.99
CA ALA A 16 -17.31 11.49 -8.15
C ALA A 16 -17.06 11.81 -9.62
N PHE A 17 -16.82 10.81 -10.48
CA PHE A 17 -16.66 10.98 -11.91
C PHE A 17 -17.98 11.17 -12.66
N LYS A 18 -19.10 10.65 -12.13
CA LYS A 18 -20.45 10.96 -12.64
C LYS A 18 -20.80 12.42 -12.39
N LYS A 19 -20.46 12.94 -11.20
CA LYS A 19 -20.69 14.35 -10.83
C LYS A 19 -19.76 15.33 -11.57
N ASP A 20 -18.51 14.93 -11.80
CA ASP A 20 -17.45 15.76 -12.40
C ASP A 20 -16.62 14.91 -13.38
N PRO A 21 -17.04 14.78 -14.65
CA PRO A 21 -16.34 13.95 -15.63
C PRO A 21 -14.92 14.41 -15.94
N ALA A 22 -14.63 15.71 -15.82
CA ALA A 22 -13.29 16.26 -16.03
C ALA A 22 -12.28 15.69 -15.01
N ARG A 23 -12.74 15.42 -13.78
CA ARG A 23 -11.94 14.76 -12.73
C ARG A 23 -11.48 13.36 -13.11
N GLY A 24 -12.34 12.61 -13.81
CA GLY A 24 -12.03 11.28 -14.33
C GLY A 24 -11.03 11.36 -15.49
N LYS A 25 -11.28 12.25 -16.46
CA LYS A 25 -10.37 12.49 -17.59
C LYS A 25 -8.95 12.87 -17.13
N ALA A 26 -8.84 13.73 -16.12
CA ALA A 26 -7.56 14.15 -15.55
C ALA A 26 -6.78 13.01 -14.84
N ARG A 27 -7.40 11.85 -14.61
CA ARG A 27 -6.79 10.67 -13.98
C ARG A 27 -6.76 9.45 -14.89
N ALA A 28 -7.20 9.58 -16.15
CA ALA A 28 -7.28 8.46 -17.08
C ALA A 28 -5.92 7.78 -17.32
N ASN A 29 -4.84 8.55 -17.23
CA ASN A 29 -3.47 8.09 -17.46
C ASN A 29 -2.69 7.90 -16.14
N GLU A 30 -3.38 7.62 -15.03
CA GLU A 30 -2.69 7.27 -13.79
C GLU A 30 -1.89 5.97 -13.98
N PRO A 31 -0.61 5.92 -13.58
CA PRO A 31 0.19 4.70 -13.70
C PRO A 31 -0.46 3.55 -12.94
N LYS A 32 -0.78 2.48 -13.66
CA LYS A 32 -1.22 1.22 -13.07
C LYS A 32 -0.01 0.32 -12.89
N VAL A 33 0.15 -0.19 -11.67
CA VAL A 33 1.27 -1.08 -11.35
C VAL A 33 0.67 -2.41 -10.92
N ASP A 34 0.60 -3.32 -11.87
CA ASP A 34 0.08 -4.68 -11.64
C ASP A 34 1.21 -5.70 -11.43
N ALA A 35 2.46 -5.27 -11.62
CA ALA A 35 3.62 -6.13 -11.42
C ALA A 35 3.76 -6.49 -9.92
N PRO A 36 4.08 -7.75 -9.59
CA PRO A 36 4.36 -8.13 -8.21
C PRO A 36 5.63 -7.44 -7.71
N VAL A 37 5.81 -7.43 -6.38
CA VAL A 37 7.03 -6.90 -5.74
C VAL A 37 8.28 -7.50 -6.37
N GLY A 38 8.35 -8.82 -6.57
CA GLY A 38 9.51 -9.51 -7.15
C GLY A 38 10.69 -9.69 -6.17
N ALA A 39 11.85 -10.10 -6.69
CA ALA A 39 13.05 -10.40 -5.89
C ALA A 39 13.69 -9.15 -5.25
N PRO A 40 14.38 -9.28 -4.10
CA PRO A 40 15.08 -8.17 -3.47
C PRO A 40 16.18 -7.58 -4.38
N PRO A 41 16.54 -6.29 -4.21
CA PRO A 41 17.66 -5.69 -4.93
C PRO A 41 18.99 -6.40 -4.63
N ASN A 42 19.84 -6.57 -5.65
CA ASN A 42 21.15 -7.26 -5.49
C ASN A 42 22.10 -6.58 -4.50
N CYS A 43 21.96 -5.28 -4.28
CA CYS A 43 22.78 -4.51 -3.34
C CYS A 43 22.30 -4.60 -1.89
N MET A 44 21.21 -5.32 -1.61
CA MET A 44 20.63 -5.42 -0.28
C MET A 44 21.42 -6.42 0.58
N PRO A 45 21.73 -6.10 1.85
CA PRO A 45 22.33 -7.05 2.79
C PRO A 45 21.49 -8.33 2.94
N GLN A 46 22.12 -9.44 3.29
CA GLN A 46 21.45 -10.74 3.37
C GLN A 46 20.28 -10.75 4.37
N GLU A 47 20.45 -10.10 5.52
CA GLU A 47 19.43 -9.99 6.57
C GLU A 47 18.19 -9.23 6.07
N ALA A 48 18.41 -8.06 5.46
CA ALA A 48 17.34 -7.27 4.84
C ALA A 48 16.69 -8.00 3.65
N SER A 49 17.46 -8.77 2.87
CA SER A 49 16.93 -9.57 1.76
C SER A 49 16.03 -10.71 2.24
N THR A 50 16.33 -11.27 3.41
CA THR A 50 15.48 -12.30 4.03
C THR A 50 14.16 -11.68 4.49
N LEU A 51 14.24 -10.51 5.11
CA LEU A 51 13.08 -9.71 5.53
C LEU A 51 12.21 -9.27 4.35
N TRP A 52 12.79 -8.99 3.19
CA TRP A 52 12.06 -8.68 1.97
C TRP A 52 11.08 -9.81 1.60
N ASN A 53 11.57 -11.04 1.58
CA ASN A 53 10.75 -12.20 1.24
C ASN A 53 9.69 -12.46 2.32
N GLU A 54 10.05 -12.29 3.60
CA GLU A 54 9.12 -12.41 4.73
C GLU A 54 7.97 -11.40 4.60
N LEU A 55 8.28 -10.12 4.43
CA LEU A 55 7.28 -9.06 4.29
C LEU A 55 6.46 -9.21 3.00
N ALA A 56 7.07 -9.59 1.88
CA ALA A 56 6.35 -9.86 0.64
C ALA A 56 5.39 -11.05 0.76
N THR A 57 5.72 -12.05 1.60
CA THR A 57 4.82 -13.18 1.89
C THR A 57 3.60 -12.74 2.70
N HIS A 58 3.79 -11.84 3.68
CA HIS A 58 2.69 -11.34 4.51
C HIS A 58 1.86 -10.24 3.84
N GLY A 59 2.49 -9.39 3.04
CA GLY A 59 1.87 -8.27 2.33
C GLY A 59 1.44 -8.65 0.92
N THR A 60 0.42 -9.50 0.79
CA THR A 60 -0.06 -10.00 -0.51
C THR A 60 -0.61 -8.93 -1.45
N TRP A 61 -0.89 -7.72 -0.93
CA TRP A 61 -1.34 -6.55 -1.68
C TRP A 61 -0.20 -5.69 -2.23
N LEU A 62 1.05 -5.97 -1.86
CA LEU A 62 2.19 -5.17 -2.30
C LEU A 62 2.47 -5.39 -3.79
N THR A 63 2.87 -4.31 -4.45
CA THR A 63 3.15 -4.27 -5.89
C THR A 63 4.59 -3.81 -6.15
N GLY A 64 5.00 -3.84 -7.41
CA GLY A 64 6.28 -3.31 -7.86
C GLY A 64 6.52 -1.85 -7.47
N ALA A 65 5.47 -1.06 -7.24
CA ALA A 65 5.58 0.34 -6.82
C ALA A 65 6.06 0.47 -5.36
N ASP A 66 5.78 -0.52 -4.53
CA ASP A 66 6.10 -0.51 -3.10
C ASP A 66 7.57 -0.87 -2.83
N ARG A 67 8.29 -1.39 -3.83
CA ARG A 67 9.67 -1.88 -3.73
C ARG A 67 10.62 -0.93 -3.01
N LEU A 68 10.57 0.36 -3.31
CA LEU A 68 11.47 1.35 -2.72
C LEU A 68 11.19 1.55 -1.21
N LEU A 69 9.92 1.63 -0.83
CA LEU A 69 9.54 1.79 0.57
C LEU A 69 9.73 0.47 1.34
N LEU A 70 9.49 -0.67 0.69
CA LEU A 70 9.76 -1.99 1.23
C LEU A 70 11.26 -2.16 1.52
N GLU A 71 12.15 -1.70 0.65
CA GLU A 71 13.60 -1.75 0.89
C GLU A 71 13.98 -0.98 2.15
N ILE A 72 13.47 0.25 2.31
CA ILE A 72 13.70 1.07 3.50
C ILE A 72 13.19 0.35 4.75
N ALA A 73 11.98 -0.22 4.68
CA ALA A 73 11.40 -0.98 5.78
C ALA A 73 12.26 -2.19 6.15
N CYS A 74 12.73 -2.96 5.18
CA CYS A 74 13.56 -4.16 5.41
C CYS A 74 14.88 -3.81 6.11
N ARG A 75 15.55 -2.73 5.69
CA ARG A 75 16.81 -2.29 6.32
C ARG A 75 16.58 -1.85 7.77
N LEU A 76 15.57 -1.02 8.01
CA LEU A 76 15.20 -0.60 9.38
C LEU A 76 14.78 -1.81 10.23
N PHE A 77 14.10 -2.79 9.66
CA PHE A 77 13.68 -3.99 10.37
C PHE A 77 14.89 -4.87 10.73
N ALA A 78 15.89 -4.98 9.85
CA ALA A 78 17.14 -5.68 10.16
C ALA A 78 17.85 -5.02 11.35
N ASP A 79 18.00 -3.70 11.34
CA ASP A 79 18.58 -2.92 12.44
C ASP A 79 17.77 -3.06 13.75
N PHE A 80 16.44 -3.16 13.63
CA PHE A 80 15.57 -3.39 14.78
C PHE A 80 15.80 -4.79 15.39
N ARG A 81 15.87 -5.83 14.55
CA ARG A 81 16.12 -7.21 15.01
C ARG A 81 17.53 -7.41 15.56
N SER A 82 18.51 -6.64 15.10
CA SER A 82 19.88 -6.66 15.64
C SER A 82 20.05 -5.83 16.91
N GLY A 83 19.01 -5.07 17.32
CA GLY A 83 19.02 -4.27 18.54
C GLY A 83 19.83 -2.97 18.46
N ILE A 84 20.23 -2.54 17.26
CA ILE A 84 21.03 -1.32 17.06
C ILE A 84 20.15 -0.11 16.70
N LEU A 85 18.87 -0.34 16.38
CA LEU A 85 17.95 0.72 15.99
C LEU A 85 17.53 1.56 17.19
N ASP A 86 17.71 2.88 17.08
CA ASP A 86 17.31 3.85 18.10
C ASP A 86 15.79 4.11 18.09
N GLY A 87 15.29 4.81 19.11
CA GLY A 87 13.85 5.13 19.21
C GLY A 87 13.31 5.94 18.01
N GLY A 88 14.15 6.80 17.42
CA GLY A 88 13.83 7.53 16.20
C GLY A 88 13.70 6.59 14.99
N GLY A 89 14.60 5.62 14.87
CA GLY A 89 14.55 4.54 13.89
C GLY A 89 13.31 3.66 14.05
N ILE A 90 12.96 3.28 15.28
CA ILE A 90 11.74 2.49 15.55
C ILE A 90 10.49 3.24 15.07
N SER A 91 10.42 4.55 15.35
CA SER A 91 9.29 5.39 14.89
C SER A 91 9.21 5.45 13.36
N LYS A 92 10.35 5.51 12.66
CA LYS A 92 10.42 5.46 11.19
C LYS A 92 10.01 4.10 10.64
N LEU A 93 10.41 3.02 11.30
CA LEU A 93 10.02 1.65 10.93
C LEU A 93 8.51 1.47 11.03
N ILE A 94 7.89 1.84 12.15
CA ILE A 94 6.43 1.78 12.34
C ILE A 94 5.72 2.60 11.26
N THR A 95 6.25 3.78 10.94
CA THR A 95 5.70 4.65 9.88
C THR A 95 5.80 4.00 8.51
N ALA A 96 6.93 3.36 8.18
CA ALA A 96 7.11 2.67 6.90
C ALA A 96 6.15 1.48 6.77
N LEU A 97 6.02 0.67 7.82
CA LEU A 97 5.09 -0.47 7.87
C LEU A 97 3.63 -0.04 7.76
N SER A 98 3.25 1.05 8.44
CA SER A 98 1.90 1.65 8.33
C SER A 98 1.59 2.09 6.90
N LYS A 99 2.53 2.79 6.24
CA LYS A 99 2.38 3.22 4.84
C LYS A 99 2.27 2.05 3.86
N LEU A 100 2.92 0.93 4.17
CA LEU A 100 2.84 -0.32 3.40
C LEU A 100 1.59 -1.16 3.75
N GLY A 101 0.73 -0.73 4.68
CA GLY A 101 -0.51 -1.42 5.01
C GLY A 101 -0.39 -2.54 6.03
N PHE A 102 0.73 -2.66 6.74
CA PHE A 102 0.94 -3.75 7.71
C PHE A 102 0.22 -3.54 9.05
N SER A 103 -0.29 -2.35 9.35
CA SER A 103 -1.12 -2.11 10.54
C SER A 103 -2.57 -2.58 10.32
N PRO A 104 -3.32 -2.98 11.36
CA PRO A 104 -4.73 -3.38 11.21
C PRO A 104 -5.59 -2.30 10.54
N THR A 105 -5.41 -1.04 10.96
CA THR A 105 -6.14 0.11 10.43
C THR A 105 -5.76 0.44 8.99
N ASP A 106 -4.52 0.19 8.60
CA ASP A 106 -4.09 0.47 7.24
C ASP A 106 -4.44 -0.69 6.30
N ARG A 107 -4.41 -1.92 6.79
CA ARG A 107 -4.89 -3.09 6.05
C ARG A 107 -6.34 -2.94 5.61
N SER A 108 -7.21 -2.34 6.43
CA SER A 108 -8.60 -2.07 6.04
C SER A 108 -8.76 -1.00 4.94
N LYS A 109 -7.69 -0.25 4.64
CA LYS A 109 -7.66 0.76 3.56
C LYS A 109 -7.02 0.23 2.28
N VAL A 110 -6.30 -0.88 2.37
CA VAL A 110 -5.69 -1.52 1.21
C VAL A 110 -6.71 -2.45 0.57
N GLY A 111 -6.97 -2.27 -0.72
CA GLY A 111 -7.77 -3.23 -1.49
C GLY A 111 -6.98 -4.53 -1.64
N ALA A 112 -7.49 -5.63 -1.07
CA ALA A 112 -6.89 -6.94 -1.27
C ALA A 112 -7.12 -7.41 -2.72
N PRO A 113 -6.14 -8.06 -3.38
CA PRO A 113 -6.37 -8.77 -4.62
C PRO A 113 -7.48 -9.82 -4.40
N GLY A 114 -8.59 -9.72 -5.16
CA GLY A 114 -9.76 -10.59 -5.00
C GLY A 114 -10.78 -10.15 -3.94
N GLY A 115 -10.66 -8.94 -3.39
CA GLY A 115 -11.74 -8.32 -2.64
C GLY A 115 -12.99 -8.25 -3.53
N LYS A 116 -14.04 -8.99 -3.14
CA LYS A 116 -15.32 -8.94 -3.84
C LYS A 116 -15.78 -7.48 -3.91
N GLU A 117 -16.15 -7.04 -5.11
CA GLU A 117 -16.94 -5.81 -5.23
C GLU A 117 -18.15 -5.96 -4.29
N PRO A 118 -18.51 -4.94 -3.50
CA PRO A 118 -19.71 -5.03 -2.69
C PRO A 118 -20.88 -5.32 -3.65
N GLU A 119 -21.49 -6.48 -3.51
CA GLU A 119 -22.72 -6.83 -4.21
C GLU A 119 -23.71 -5.68 -3.98
N ASP A 120 -24.29 -5.17 -5.08
CA ASP A 120 -25.26 -4.08 -5.01
C ASP A 120 -26.32 -4.42 -3.96
N ASP A 121 -26.56 -3.47 -3.03
CA ASP A 121 -27.50 -3.66 -1.94
C ASP A 121 -28.86 -4.07 -2.53
N PRO A 122 -29.37 -5.29 -2.25
CA PRO A 122 -30.61 -5.78 -2.84
C PRO A 122 -31.83 -4.94 -2.42
N PHE A 123 -31.68 -4.01 -1.47
CA PHE A 123 -32.70 -3.08 -1.03
C PHE A 123 -32.52 -1.64 -1.55
N ALA A 124 -31.53 -1.39 -2.42
CA ALA A 124 -31.30 -0.05 -2.99
C ALA A 124 -32.49 0.48 -3.80
N GLU A 125 -33.32 -0.40 -4.36
CA GLU A 125 -34.51 -0.04 -5.14
C GLU A 125 -35.75 0.31 -4.29
N PHE A 126 -35.72 0.06 -2.98
CA PHE A 126 -36.86 0.29 -2.07
C PHE A 126 -36.80 1.63 -1.30
N LYS A 127 -36.00 2.59 -1.77
CA LYS A 127 -35.72 3.85 -1.06
C LYS A 127 -36.20 5.10 -1.78
#